data_AF-A0A2I0QF56-F1
#
_entry.id   AF-A0A2I0QF56-F1
#
_cell.length_a   1.000
_cell.length_b   1.000
_cell.length_c   1.000
_cell.angle_alpha   90.00
_cell.angle_beta   90.00
_cell.angle_gamma   90.00
#
_symmetry.space_group_name_H-M   'P 1'
#
loop_
_entity.id
_entity.type
_entity.pdbx_description
1 polymer ?
#
loop_
_entity_poly.entity_id
_entity_poly.type
_entity_poly.pdbx_seq_one_letter_code
_entity_poly.pdbx_strand_id
1 'polypeptide(L)'
;AITLIEASGRGVIVSDKIKKIFIEAAKENKIPYQIDVLEGGMTDGAIIYMNREGIPTGVLSIPTRYIHSPTGVFSMKDVEATIDLCVKGIEKLCRE
;
A
#
# COMPACT_ATOMS: atom_id res chain seq x y z
N ALA A 1 5.19 1.15 3.16
CA ALA A 1 4.58 2.39 2.64
C ALA A 1 3.14 2.12 2.25
N ILE A 2 2.25 3.08 2.51
CA ILE A 2 0.82 3.03 2.15
C ILE A 2 0.65 3.90 0.90
N THR A 3 0.36 3.26 -0.23
CA THR A 3 0.15 3.96 -1.50
C THR A 3 -1.24 4.60 -1.51
N LEU A 4 -1.33 5.86 -1.92
CA LEU A 4 -2.61 6.55 -2.10
C LEU A 4 -2.97 6.71 -3.57
N ILE A 5 -1.98 7.07 -4.39
CA ILE A 5 -2.15 7.37 -5.81
C ILE A 5 -0.90 6.90 -6.57
N GLU A 6 -1.11 6.20 -7.68
CA GLU A 6 -0.06 5.81 -8.63
C GLU A 6 -0.17 6.55 -9.96
N ALA A 7 0.96 6.65 -10.68
CA ALA A 7 1.08 7.22 -12.04
C ALA A 7 0.35 8.56 -12.26
N SER A 8 0.41 9.48 -11.28
CA SER A 8 -0.32 10.76 -11.32
C SER A 8 -1.83 10.59 -11.53
N GLY A 9 -2.42 9.56 -10.92
CA GLY A 9 -3.85 9.28 -11.00
C GLY A 9 -4.25 8.36 -12.16
N ARG A 10 -3.28 7.86 -12.94
CA ARG A 10 -3.53 6.88 -14.01
C ARG A 10 -3.35 5.43 -13.54
N GLY A 11 -2.78 5.21 -12.35
CA GLY A 11 -2.64 3.90 -11.72
C GLY A 11 -3.80 3.64 -10.75
N VAL A 12 -3.51 2.96 -9.63
CA VAL A 12 -4.52 2.83 -8.56
C VAL A 12 -4.80 4.19 -7.91
N ILE A 13 -6.09 4.47 -7.70
CA ILE A 13 -6.55 5.52 -6.78
C ILE A 13 -7.20 4.78 -5.61
N VAL A 14 -6.52 4.77 -4.46
CA VAL A 14 -6.96 3.97 -3.32
C VAL A 14 -8.23 4.57 -2.71
N SER A 15 -9.25 3.73 -2.53
CA SER A 15 -10.51 4.16 -1.92
C SER A 15 -10.30 4.69 -0.50
N ASP A 16 -11.08 5.70 -0.12
CA ASP A 16 -10.98 6.33 1.21
C ASP A 16 -11.19 5.33 2.35
N LYS A 17 -12.05 4.32 2.17
CA LYS A 17 -12.26 3.24 3.15
C LYS A 17 -10.97 2.48 3.40
N ILE A 18 -10.36 1.93 2.35
CA ILE A 18 -9.13 1.13 2.46
C ILE A 18 -7.97 1.96 3.02
N LYS A 19 -7.83 3.21 2.56
CA LYS A 19 -6.86 4.16 3.10
C LYS A 19 -7.00 4.34 4.62
N LYS A 20 -8.22 4.57 5.12
CA LYS A 20 -8.48 4.76 6.55
C LYS A 20 -8.13 3.52 7.35
N ILE A 21 -8.54 2.33 6.88
CA ILE A 21 -8.24 1.05 7.54
C ILE A 21 -6.75 0.90 7.81
N PHE A 22 -5.90 1.06 6.78
CA PHE A 22 -4.46 0.88 6.97
C PHE A 22 -3.81 2.00 7.79
N ILE A 23 -4.21 3.26 7.60
CA ILE A 23 -3.66 4.39 8.39
C ILE A 23 -4.03 4.27 9.87
N GLU A 24 -5.27 3.91 10.17
CA GLU A 24 -5.72 3.73 11.56
C GLU A 24 -5.08 2.50 12.19
N ALA A 25 -5.00 1.38 11.48
CA ALA A 25 -4.29 0.19 11.95
C ALA A 25 -2.83 0.50 12.30
N ALA A 26 -2.15 1.28 11.46
CA ALA A 26 -0.77 1.72 11.73
C ALA A 26 -0.69 2.58 13.00
N LYS A 27 -1.59 3.56 13.15
CA LYS A 27 -1.61 4.48 14.29
C LYS A 27 -1.92 3.77 15.61
N GLU A 28 -2.94 2.93 15.63
CA GLU A 28 -3.37 2.17 16.81
C GLU A 28 -2.27 1.25 17.34
N ASN A 29 -1.52 0.63 16.41
CA ASN A 29 -0.46 -0.32 16.74
C ASN A 29 0.94 0.32 16.77
N LYS A 30 1.05 1.65 16.61
CA LYS A 30 2.31 2.41 16.58
C LYS A 30 3.33 1.89 15.56
N ILE A 31 2.84 1.42 14.42
CA ILE A 31 3.68 0.90 13.33
C ILE A 31 4.17 2.09 12.48
N PRO A 32 5.49 2.25 12.26
CA PRO A 32 6.00 3.30 11.41
C PRO A 32 5.55 3.07 9.96
N TYR A 33 5.03 4.11 9.33
CA TYR A 33 4.62 4.07 7.93
C TYR A 33 4.93 5.40 7.25
N GLN A 34 5.01 5.35 5.92
CA GLN A 34 5.04 6.54 5.08
C GLN A 34 3.92 6.45 4.06
N ILE A 35 3.47 7.62 3.61
CA ILE A 35 2.53 7.76 2.51
C ILE A 35 3.31 7.77 1.21
N ASP A 36 2.82 7.01 0.23
CA ASP A 36 3.40 6.93 -1.10
C ASP A 36 2.42 7.51 -2.15
N VAL A 37 2.94 8.46 -2.93
CA VAL A 37 2.23 9.14 -4.02
C VAL A 37 3.19 9.19 -5.20
N LEU A 38 2.88 8.45 -6.25
CA LEU A 38 3.82 8.20 -7.35
C LEU A 38 3.38 8.96 -8.61
N GLU A 39 4.33 9.65 -9.24
CA GLU A 39 4.13 10.33 -10.52
C GLU A 39 4.11 9.35 -11.70
N GLY A 40 4.82 8.23 -11.57
CA GLY A 40 4.96 7.20 -12.60
C GLY A 40 5.04 5.80 -12.00
N GLY A 41 4.91 4.79 -12.86
CA GLY A 41 4.80 3.39 -12.44
C GLY A 41 3.38 3.03 -12.01
N MET A 42 2.99 1.80 -12.31
CA MET A 42 1.69 1.23 -11.94
C MET A 42 1.91 -0.17 -11.37
N THR A 43 1.01 -0.61 -10.50
CA THR A 43 0.95 -1.99 -10.02
C THR A 43 -0.29 -2.70 -10.53
N ASP A 44 -0.42 -3.99 -10.24
CA ASP A 44 -1.64 -4.77 -10.54
C ASP A 44 -2.89 -4.13 -9.92
N GLY A 45 -2.72 -3.35 -8.84
CA GLY A 45 -3.79 -2.59 -8.20
C GLY A 45 -4.52 -1.66 -9.17
N ALA A 46 -3.82 -1.07 -10.15
CA ALA A 46 -4.39 -0.18 -11.16
C ALA A 46 -5.43 -0.88 -12.06
N ILE A 47 -5.26 -2.18 -12.27
CA ILE A 47 -6.20 -3.00 -13.02
C ILE A 47 -7.28 -3.55 -12.09
N ILE A 48 -6.88 -4.11 -10.94
CA ILE A 48 -7.82 -4.75 -9.99
C ILE A 48 -8.92 -3.78 -9.56
N TYR A 49 -8.58 -2.54 -9.21
CA TYR A 49 -9.59 -1.62 -8.65
C TYR A 49 -10.67 -1.21 -9.66
N MET A 50 -10.37 -1.24 -10.97
CA MET A 50 -11.33 -0.92 -12.04
C MET A 50 -12.09 -2.14 -12.56
N ASN A 51 -11.80 -3.35 -12.08
CA ASN A 51 -12.49 -4.54 -12.57
C ASN A 51 -13.93 -4.60 -12.05
N ARG A 52 -14.84 -5.08 -12.92
CA ARG A 52 -16.28 -5.21 -12.65
C ARG A 52 -16.91 -3.87 -12.23
N GLU A 53 -17.61 -3.83 -11.10
CA GLU A 53 -18.24 -2.64 -10.53
C GLU A 53 -17.26 -1.81 -9.66
N GLY A 54 -15.98 -2.19 -9.67
CA GLY A 54 -14.95 -1.63 -8.82
C GLY A 54 -14.66 -2.54 -7.62
N ILE A 55 -13.39 -2.81 -7.38
CA ILE A 55 -12.93 -3.62 -6.24
C ILE A 55 -12.17 -2.69 -5.29
N PRO A 56 -12.64 -2.48 -4.04
CA PRO A 56 -11.88 -1.73 -3.05
C PRO A 56 -10.48 -2.32 -2.89
N THR A 57 -9.48 -1.57 -3.36
CA THR A 57 -8.11 -2.04 -3.49
C THR A 57 -7.17 -1.07 -2.77
N GLY A 58 -6.18 -1.62 -2.08
CA GLY A 58 -5.08 -0.88 -1.49
C GLY A 58 -3.76 -1.52 -1.89
N VAL A 59 -2.71 -0.72 -1.95
CA VAL A 59 -1.36 -1.18 -2.27
C VAL A 59 -0.43 -0.84 -1.11
N LEU A 60 0.32 -1.85 -0.66
CA LEU A 60 1.40 -1.71 0.30
C LEU A 60 2.72 -2.02 -0.40
N SER A 61 3.75 -1.24 -0.11
CA SER A 61 5.08 -1.45 -0.69
C SER A 61 6.18 -1.31 0.34
N ILE A 62 7.20 -2.14 0.24
CA ILE A 62 8.45 -1.96 0.98
C ILE A 62 9.30 -0.94 0.21
N PRO A 63 9.73 0.17 0.83
CA PRO A 63 10.61 1.14 0.18
C PRO A 63 11.88 0.45 -0.32
N THR A 64 12.06 0.43 -1.64
CA THR A 64 13.11 -0.35 -2.30
C THR A 64 13.77 0.50 -3.37
N ARG A 65 15.11 0.48 -3.40
CA ARG A 65 15.90 1.08 -4.48
C ARG A 65 16.21 0.06 -5.56
N TYR A 66 16.30 0.54 -6.80
CA TYR A 66 16.66 -0.25 -7.99
C TYR A 66 15.65 -1.37 -8.32
N ILE A 67 14.37 -1.13 -8.08
CA ILE A 67 13.29 -2.00 -8.57
C ILE A 67 13.38 -2.06 -10.11
N HIS A 68 13.29 -3.26 -10.69
CA HIS A 68 13.62 -3.57 -12.11
C HIS A 68 15.11 -3.68 -12.49
N SER A 69 16.05 -3.59 -11.54
CA SER A 69 17.45 -4.01 -11.78
C SER A 69 17.64 -5.49 -11.39
N PRO A 70 18.74 -6.17 -11.81
CA PRO A 70 19.03 -7.54 -11.38
C PRO A 70 19.13 -7.71 -9.86
N THR A 71 19.46 -6.63 -9.14
CA THR A 71 19.49 -6.57 -7.68
C THR A 71 18.80 -5.29 -7.19
N GLY A 72 18.08 -5.39 -6.08
CA GLY A 72 17.44 -4.28 -5.38
C GLY A 72 17.97 -4.15 -3.95
N VAL A 73 17.75 -2.99 -3.33
CA VAL A 73 18.16 -2.73 -1.95
C VAL A 73 16.98 -2.22 -1.13
N PHE A 74 16.74 -2.86 0.01
CA PHE A 74 15.70 -2.50 0.96
C PHE A 74 16.21 -2.66 2.40
N SER A 75 15.44 -2.15 3.37
CA SER A 75 15.71 -2.31 4.81
C SER A 75 14.90 -3.45 5.39
N MET A 76 15.53 -4.33 6.18
CA MET A 76 14.79 -5.38 6.91
C MET A 76 13.75 -4.82 7.89
N LYS A 77 14.02 -3.63 8.46
CA LYS A 77 13.05 -2.96 9.34
C LYS A 77 11.77 -2.56 8.60
N ASP A 78 11.89 -2.19 7.32
CA ASP A 78 10.73 -1.83 6.50
C ASP A 78 9.94 -3.06 6.09
N VAL A 79 10.61 -4.21 5.92
CA VAL A 79 9.95 -5.50 5.69
C VAL A 79 9.10 -5.87 6.90
N GLU A 80 9.70 -5.86 8.10
CA GLU A 80 9.01 -6.18 9.36
C GLU A 80 7.81 -5.24 9.59
N ALA A 81 8.00 -3.93 9.47
CA ALA A 81 6.92 -2.95 9.63
C ALA A 81 5.80 -3.13 8.57
N THR A 82 6.15 -3.52 7.34
CA THR A 82 5.16 -3.76 6.29
C THR A 82 4.36 -5.05 6.55
N ILE A 83 4.99 -6.09 7.08
CA ILE A 83 4.31 -7.32 7.52
C ILE A 83 3.33 -7.00 8.65
N ASP A 84 3.79 -6.31 9.70
CA ASP A 84 2.95 -5.93 10.84
C ASP A 84 1.75 -5.09 10.38
N LEU A 85 1.99 -4.11 9.49
CA LEU A 85 0.93 -3.27 8.93
C LEU A 85 -0.07 -4.06 8.10
N CYS A 86 0.39 -5.01 7.28
CA CYS A 86 -0.47 -5.87 6.48
C CYS A 86 -1.40 -6.70 7.38
N VAL A 87 -0.83 -7.37 8.38
CA VAL A 87 -1.59 -8.20 9.33
C VAL A 87 -2.58 -7.35 10.11
N LYS A 88 -2.16 -6.24 10.71
CA LYS A 88 -3.05 -5.35 11.48
C LYS A 88 -4.12 -4.69 10.61
N GLY A 89 -3.80 -4.35 9.38
CA GLY A 89 -4.77 -3.85 8.41
C GLY A 89 -5.86 -4.87 8.09
N ILE A 90 -5.49 -6.13 7.85
CA ILE A 90 -6.45 -7.22 7.60
C ILE A 90 -7.29 -7.51 8.86
N GLU A 91 -6.67 -7.58 10.04
CA GLU A 91 -7.41 -7.76 11.30
C GLU A 91 -8.46 -6.65 11.51
N LYS A 92 -8.13 -5.40 11.18
CA LYS A 92 -9.06 -4.28 11.28
C LYS A 92 -10.17 -4.35 10.22
N LEU A 93 -9.82 -4.70 8.97
CA LEU A 93 -10.78 -4.90 7.88
C LEU A 93 -11.83 -5.96 8.23
N CYS A 94 -11.44 -7.06 8.88
CA CYS A 94 -12.37 -8.14 9.26
C CYS A 94 -13.30 -7.79 10.43
N ARG A 95 -13.06 -6.68 11.15
CA ARG A 95 -13.87 -6.23 12.29
C ARG A 95 -14.93 -5.18 11.89
N GLU A 96 -14.82 -4.62 10.69
CA GLU A 96 -15.81 -3.74 10.08
C GLU A 96 -16.86 -4.53 9.31
#